data_AF-A0A800B031-F1
#
_entry.id   AF-A0A800B031-F1
#
_cell.length_a   1.000
_cell.length_b   1.000
_cell.length_c   1.000
_cell.angle_alpha   90.00
_cell.angle_beta   90.00
_cell.angle_gamma   90.00
#
_symmetry.space_group_name_H-M   'P 1'
#
loop_
_entity.id
_entity.type
_entity.pdbx_description
1 polymer ?
#
loop_
_entity_poly.entity_id
_entity_poly.type
_entity_poly.pdbx_seq_one_letter_code
_entity_poly.pdbx_strand_id
1 'polypeptide(L)'
;MENSNNKIKILVAPLNWGIGHATRCVPIINQLLEKGFEPIIASDGDALRYLEKEFPELYSIELPTYNIKYSSQAYFFKFKLLLQIPKIKKAIKKEYKDVQQIIKDENIKGIISDNRFGVYSSQIPSVYITHQINVLSGVATFLTSRVHQKIMNNFTEVWIPDFKDNRLAGELSHNSKIKIPSKYIGILSRFNSIPSSVKPKKDVLILLSGIEPQRTILEHKLILEFNNYPKKVIFIRGVLDTENKIKDIGNIKFINFQVQDELYKSIINSKIVIARSGYS
;
A
#
# COMPACT_ATOMS: atom_id res chain seq x y z
N MET A 1 -24.47 -27.11 19.30
CA MET A 1 -24.38 -25.67 19.68
C MET A 1 -22.91 -25.36 19.87
N GLU A 2 -22.22 -25.03 18.78
CA GLU A 2 -20.79 -24.69 18.85
C GLU A 2 -20.67 -23.21 19.18
N ASN A 3 -19.91 -22.90 20.23
CA ASN A 3 -19.57 -21.56 20.67
C ASN A 3 -18.95 -20.77 19.51
N SER A 4 -19.71 -19.82 18.94
CA SER A 4 -19.14 -18.74 18.13
C SER A 4 -18.26 -17.89 19.05
N ASN A 5 -16.98 -18.23 19.14
CA ASN A 5 -15.97 -17.37 19.75
C ASN A 5 -16.00 -16.07 18.95
N ASN A 6 -16.69 -15.05 19.46
CA ASN A 6 -16.97 -13.81 18.75
C ASN A 6 -15.65 -13.07 18.60
N LYS A 7 -14.96 -13.29 17.47
CA LYS A 7 -13.62 -12.75 17.24
C LYS A 7 -13.70 -11.23 17.28
N ILE A 8 -12.66 -10.61 17.81
CA ILE A 8 -12.57 -9.16 17.88
C ILE A 8 -12.31 -8.65 16.45
N LYS A 9 -13.27 -7.90 15.91
CA LYS A 9 -13.19 -7.31 14.57
C LYS A 9 -12.31 -6.06 14.53
N ILE A 10 -11.33 -6.05 13.63
CA ILE A 10 -10.38 -4.94 13.44
C ILE A 10 -10.48 -4.44 12.01
N LEU A 11 -10.78 -3.14 11.84
CA LEU A 11 -10.87 -2.52 10.52
C LEU A 11 -9.46 -2.17 10.02
N VAL A 12 -9.04 -2.73 8.88
CA VAL A 12 -7.75 -2.42 8.24
C VAL A 12 -8.02 -1.66 6.94
N ALA A 13 -7.57 -0.40 6.89
CA ALA A 13 -7.99 0.54 5.85
C ALA A 13 -6.82 1.17 5.06
N PRO A 14 -6.29 0.50 4.03
CA PRO A 14 -5.24 1.04 3.19
C PRO A 14 -5.70 2.06 2.16
N LEU A 15 -4.83 3.04 1.93
CA LEU A 15 -4.98 4.07 0.92
C LEU A 15 -4.79 3.52 -0.50
N ASN A 16 -5.66 3.93 -1.42
CA ASN A 16 -5.58 3.55 -2.83
C ASN A 16 -4.79 4.55 -3.69
N TRP A 17 -3.50 4.74 -3.40
CA TRP A 17 -2.57 5.53 -4.24
C TRP A 17 -1.52 4.62 -4.90
N GLY A 18 -2.02 3.54 -5.49
CA GLY A 18 -1.23 2.40 -5.94
C GLY A 18 -1.18 1.27 -4.90
N ILE A 19 -0.81 0.07 -5.35
CA ILE A 19 -0.91 -1.14 -4.53
C ILE A 19 0.10 -1.23 -3.38
N GLY A 20 1.13 -0.36 -3.34
CA GLY A 20 2.16 -0.40 -2.29
C GLY A 20 1.61 -0.25 -0.86
N HIS A 21 0.59 0.61 -0.69
CA HIS A 21 -0.13 0.77 0.58
C HIS A 21 -0.91 -0.49 0.97
N ALA A 22 -1.51 -1.19 -0.01
CA ALA A 22 -2.19 -2.45 0.23
C ALA A 22 -1.19 -3.57 0.57
N THR A 23 -0.09 -3.69 -0.19
CA THR A 23 0.91 -4.76 0.00
C THR A 23 1.62 -4.67 1.34
N ARG A 24 1.89 -3.47 1.86
CA ARG A 24 2.49 -3.31 3.20
C ARG A 24 1.52 -3.64 4.34
N CYS A 25 0.21 -3.62 4.08
CA CYS A 25 -0.80 -4.04 5.06
C CYS A 25 -0.97 -5.56 5.14
N VAL A 26 -0.49 -6.32 4.14
CA VAL A 26 -0.53 -7.79 4.13
C VAL A 26 0.09 -8.42 5.39
N PRO A 27 1.33 -8.09 5.81
CA PRO A 27 1.89 -8.64 7.05
C PRO A 27 1.10 -8.24 8.31
N ILE A 28 0.43 -7.08 8.31
CA ILE A 28 -0.42 -6.65 9.42
C ILE A 28 -1.69 -7.52 9.49
N ILE A 29 -2.35 -7.73 8.35
CA ILE A 29 -3.54 -8.58 8.26
C ILE A 29 -3.21 -10.01 8.69
N ASN A 30 -2.11 -10.57 8.20
CA ASN A 30 -1.64 -11.90 8.61
C ASN A 30 -1.39 -12.00 10.12
N GLN A 31 -0.75 -10.99 10.72
CA GLN A 31 -0.52 -10.96 12.17
C GLN A 31 -1.82 -10.88 12.97
N LEU A 32 -2.80 -10.11 12.51
CA LEU A 32 -4.11 -10.06 13.15
C LEU A 32 -4.80 -11.44 13.12
N LEU A 33 -4.75 -12.13 11.98
CA LEU A 33 -5.29 -13.48 11.84
C LEU A 33 -4.57 -14.47 12.76
N GLU A 34 -3.24 -14.43 12.81
CA GLU A 34 -2.42 -15.29 13.69
C GLU A 34 -2.76 -15.08 15.17
N LYS A 35 -3.07 -13.84 15.58
CA LYS A 35 -3.49 -13.50 16.94
C LYS A 35 -4.97 -13.76 17.21
N GLY A 36 -5.72 -14.34 16.26
CA GLY A 36 -7.12 -14.72 16.44
C GLY A 36 -8.12 -13.57 16.29
N PHE A 37 -7.70 -12.41 15.78
CA PHE A 37 -8.61 -11.32 15.40
C PHE A 37 -9.32 -11.63 14.08
N GLU A 38 -10.35 -10.85 13.78
CA GLU A 38 -11.06 -10.87 12.50
C GLU A 38 -10.82 -9.55 11.77
N PRO A 39 -9.87 -9.49 10.83
CA PRO A 39 -9.64 -8.29 10.03
C PRO A 39 -10.80 -8.08 9.05
N ILE A 40 -11.34 -6.88 9.03
CA ILE A 40 -12.26 -6.40 7.99
C ILE A 40 -11.50 -5.40 7.13
N ILE A 41 -11.44 -5.66 5.82
CA ILE A 41 -10.69 -4.85 4.88
C ILE A 41 -11.56 -3.68 4.42
N ALA A 42 -11.05 -2.45 4.47
CA ALA A 42 -11.80 -1.28 4.01
C ALA A 42 -10.96 -0.37 3.12
N SER A 43 -11.18 -0.41 1.81
CA SER A 43 -10.36 0.35 0.86
C SER A 43 -11.17 0.75 -0.37
N ASP A 44 -10.52 1.21 -1.44
CA ASP A 44 -11.14 1.51 -2.72
C ASP A 44 -10.25 1.09 -3.89
N GLY A 45 -10.84 0.96 -5.07
CA GLY A 45 -10.14 0.73 -6.34
C GLY A 45 -9.12 -0.41 -6.33
N ASP A 46 -7.90 -0.15 -6.82
CA ASP A 46 -6.87 -1.19 -7.00
C ASP A 46 -6.36 -1.76 -5.66
N ALA A 47 -6.29 -0.93 -4.61
CA ALA A 47 -5.89 -1.41 -3.29
C ALA A 47 -6.90 -2.43 -2.72
N LEU A 48 -8.21 -2.15 -2.86
CA LEU A 48 -9.27 -3.08 -2.45
C LEU A 48 -9.22 -4.37 -3.26
N ARG A 49 -9.23 -4.26 -4.60
CA ARG A 49 -9.20 -5.42 -5.50
C ARG A 49 -7.97 -6.30 -5.32
N TYR A 50 -6.82 -5.70 -5.00
CA TYR A 50 -5.61 -6.44 -4.64
C TYR A 50 -5.84 -7.27 -3.38
N LEU A 51 -6.38 -6.66 -2.33
CA LEU A 51 -6.57 -7.32 -1.05
C LEU A 51 -7.64 -8.41 -1.09
N GLU A 52 -8.70 -8.23 -1.87
CA GLU A 52 -9.71 -9.27 -2.11
C GLU A 52 -9.12 -10.50 -2.81
N LYS A 53 -8.18 -10.30 -3.74
CA LYS A 53 -7.45 -11.41 -4.39
C LYS A 53 -6.46 -12.09 -3.44
N GLU A 54 -5.83 -11.32 -2.56
CA GLU A 54 -4.86 -11.83 -1.59
C GLU A 54 -5.53 -12.54 -0.40
N PHE A 55 -6.72 -12.08 0.00
CA PHE A 55 -7.48 -12.56 1.15
C PHE A 55 -8.95 -12.82 0.77
N PRO A 56 -9.23 -13.82 -0.09
CA PRO A 56 -10.58 -14.05 -0.62
C PRO A 56 -11.63 -14.42 0.45
N GLU A 57 -11.19 -14.92 1.59
CA GLU A 57 -12.07 -15.31 2.71
C GLU A 57 -12.38 -14.15 3.67
N LEU A 58 -11.72 -13.00 3.52
CA LEU A 58 -11.95 -11.84 4.40
C LEU A 58 -13.05 -10.94 3.86
N TYR A 59 -13.90 -10.48 4.78
CA TYR A 59 -14.91 -9.49 4.45
C TYR A 59 -14.26 -8.15 4.09
N SER A 60 -14.70 -7.59 2.97
CA SER A 60 -14.21 -6.31 2.43
C SER A 60 -15.34 -5.29 2.30
N ILE A 61 -15.02 -4.03 2.52
CA ILE A 61 -15.93 -2.88 2.43
C ILE A 61 -15.30 -1.83 1.52
N GLU A 62 -16.06 -1.35 0.54
CA GLU A 62 -15.62 -0.23 -0.30
C GLU A 62 -15.82 1.11 0.42
N LEU A 63 -14.74 1.88 0.54
CA LEU A 63 -14.74 3.23 1.10
C LEU A 63 -14.81 4.30 0.00
N PRO A 64 -15.21 5.54 0.33
CA PRO A 64 -15.18 6.64 -0.64
C PRO A 64 -13.79 6.87 -1.23
N THR A 65 -13.70 6.93 -2.56
CA THR A 65 -12.42 7.24 -3.22
C THR A 65 -12.04 8.71 -3.07
N TYR A 66 -10.75 8.98 -2.87
CA TYR A 66 -10.20 10.34 -2.97
C TYR A 66 -10.12 10.83 -4.43
N ASN A 67 -10.16 9.91 -5.40
CA ASN A 67 -10.17 10.16 -6.85
C ASN A 67 -9.17 11.26 -7.25
N ILE A 68 -7.92 11.06 -6.83
CA ILE A 68 -6.79 11.94 -7.15
C ILE A 68 -6.28 11.57 -8.53
N LYS A 69 -6.36 12.51 -9.47
CA LYS A 69 -5.79 12.33 -10.82
C LYS A 69 -4.32 12.78 -10.80
N TYR A 70 -3.42 11.87 -11.17
CA TYR A 70 -1.99 12.13 -11.28
C TYR A 70 -1.66 12.62 -12.70
N SER A 71 -0.74 13.58 -12.82
CA SER A 71 -0.32 14.12 -14.12
C SER A 71 0.87 13.36 -14.70
N SER A 72 0.96 13.30 -16.03
CA SER A 72 2.13 12.78 -16.76
C SER A 72 3.41 13.58 -16.52
N GLN A 73 3.32 14.86 -16.17
CA GLN A 73 4.46 15.72 -15.86
C GLN A 73 4.55 16.00 -14.35
N ALA A 74 5.73 15.77 -13.75
CA ALA A 74 5.96 15.96 -12.31
C ALA A 74 5.81 17.42 -11.84
N TYR A 75 6.09 18.40 -12.70
CA TYR A 75 6.00 19.83 -12.36
C TYR A 75 4.55 20.30 -12.11
N PHE A 76 3.60 19.85 -12.92
CA PHE A 76 2.18 20.21 -12.79
C PHE A 76 1.45 19.44 -11.67
N PHE A 77 2.09 18.41 -11.09
CA PHE A 77 1.49 17.56 -10.08
C PHE A 77 1.17 18.33 -8.79
N LYS A 78 2.10 19.17 -8.31
CA LYS A 78 1.92 19.94 -7.05
C LYS A 78 0.77 20.94 -7.15
N PHE A 79 0.66 21.64 -8.28
CA PHE A 79 -0.42 22.62 -8.52
C PHE A 79 -1.80 21.94 -8.67
N LYS A 80 -1.87 20.83 -9.42
CA LYS A 80 -3.11 20.05 -9.55
C LYS A 80 -3.54 19.41 -8.23
N LEU A 81 -2.62 19.07 -7.34
CA LEU A 81 -2.93 18.55 -6.02
C LEU A 81 -3.52 19.64 -5.10
N LEU A 82 -2.97 20.85 -5.14
CA LEU A 82 -3.50 22.02 -4.40
C LEU A 82 -4.95 22.33 -4.79
N LEU A 83 -5.28 22.32 -6.08
CA LEU A 83 -6.65 22.55 -6.56
C LEU A 83 -7.65 21.47 -6.11
N GLN A 84 -7.15 20.27 -5.78
CA GLN A 84 -7.99 19.15 -5.31
C GLN A 84 -8.24 19.18 -3.79
N ILE A 85 -7.65 20.10 -3.03
CA ILE A 85 -7.80 20.17 -1.56
C ILE A 85 -9.27 20.22 -1.10
N PRO A 86 -10.17 21.05 -1.68
CA PRO A 86 -11.57 21.08 -1.25
C PRO A 86 -12.27 19.73 -1.44
N LYS A 87 -12.01 19.07 -2.58
CA LYS A 87 -12.53 17.74 -2.90
C LYS A 87 -12.01 16.70 -1.90
N ILE A 88 -10.71 16.73 -1.61
CA ILE A 88 -10.07 15.85 -0.61
C ILE A 88 -10.70 16.05 0.77
N LYS A 89 -10.88 17.30 1.22
CA LYS A 89 -11.54 17.59 2.51
C LYS A 89 -12.98 17.06 2.57
N LYS A 90 -13.75 17.20 1.48
CA LYS A 90 -15.10 16.64 1.39
C LYS A 90 -15.07 15.11 1.45
N ALA A 91 -14.13 14.48 0.75
CA ALA A 91 -13.96 13.02 0.76
C ALA A 91 -13.58 12.51 2.16
N ILE A 92 -12.66 13.18 2.87
CA ILE A 92 -12.28 12.84 4.26
C ILE A 92 -13.48 12.96 5.20
N LYS A 93 -14.30 14.01 5.07
CA LYS A 93 -15.51 14.15 5.89
C LYS A 93 -16.53 13.05 5.62
N LYS A 94 -16.68 12.63 4.36
CA LYS A 94 -17.55 11.52 3.99
C LYS A 94 -17.01 10.20 4.55
N GLU A 95 -15.75 9.91 4.30
CA GLU A 95 -15.03 8.74 4.82
C GLU A 95 -15.17 8.63 6.34
N TYR A 96 -15.00 9.72 7.09
CA TYR A 96 -15.19 9.72 8.54
C TYR A 96 -16.61 9.30 8.96
N LYS A 97 -17.64 9.82 8.28
CA LYS A 97 -19.03 9.47 8.56
C LYS A 97 -19.30 8.00 8.26
N ASP A 98 -18.86 7.54 7.10
CA ASP A 98 -19.05 6.15 6.67
C ASP A 98 -18.34 5.19 7.64
N VAL A 99 -17.13 5.54 8.09
CA VAL A 99 -16.39 4.77 9.11
C VAL A 99 -17.13 4.74 10.45
N GLN A 100 -17.73 5.84 10.91
CA GLN A 100 -18.53 5.80 12.15
C GLN A 100 -19.74 4.87 12.03
N GLN A 101 -20.33 4.75 10.84
CA GLN A 101 -21.43 3.84 10.59
C GLN A 101 -20.94 2.39 10.56
N ILE A 102 -19.86 2.10 9.82
CA ILE A 102 -19.21 0.78 9.77
C ILE A 102 -18.83 0.28 11.17
N ILE A 103 -18.30 1.15 12.03
CA ILE A 103 -17.94 0.77 13.41
C ILE A 103 -19.15 0.21 14.17
N LYS A 104 -20.33 0.82 13.99
CA LYS A 104 -21.56 0.38 14.65
C LYS A 104 -22.11 -0.90 14.03
N ASP A 105 -22.23 -0.92 12.70
CA ASP A 105 -22.85 -2.03 11.97
C ASP A 105 -22.04 -3.32 12.10
N GLU A 106 -20.72 -3.21 12.03
CA GLU A 106 -19.81 -4.36 12.13
C GLU A 106 -19.27 -4.60 13.53
N ASN A 107 -19.64 -3.77 14.52
CA ASN A 107 -19.15 -3.86 15.90
C ASN A 107 -17.60 -3.85 15.98
N ILE A 108 -16.96 -2.99 15.18
CA ILE A 108 -15.50 -2.85 15.11
C ILE A 108 -14.94 -2.44 16.48
N LYS A 109 -13.85 -3.07 16.91
CA LYS A 109 -13.19 -2.80 18.20
C LYS A 109 -11.85 -2.08 18.10
N GLY A 110 -11.26 -2.02 16.91
CA GLY A 110 -10.04 -1.28 16.66
C GLY A 110 -9.88 -0.95 15.17
N ILE A 111 -9.13 0.12 14.88
CA ILE A 111 -8.87 0.59 13.52
C ILE A 111 -7.38 0.65 13.27
N ILE A 112 -6.96 0.17 12.10
CA ILE A 112 -5.64 0.38 11.52
C ILE A 112 -5.83 1.12 10.20
N SER A 113 -5.62 2.44 10.22
CA SER A 113 -5.70 3.28 9.04
C SER A 113 -4.33 3.45 8.43
N ASP A 114 -4.17 3.08 7.17
CA ASP A 114 -2.94 3.25 6.45
C ASP A 114 -3.06 4.46 5.51
N ASN A 115 -2.54 5.58 6.01
CA ASN A 115 -2.52 6.88 5.34
C ASN A 115 -3.91 7.42 4.89
N ARG A 116 -5.03 6.93 5.45
CA ARG A 116 -6.38 7.48 5.23
C ARG A 116 -6.81 8.40 6.37
N PHE A 117 -7.16 9.63 6.06
CA PHE A 117 -7.23 10.70 7.07
C PHE A 117 -8.56 10.75 7.85
N GLY A 118 -9.63 10.18 7.31
CA GLY A 118 -10.96 10.10 7.93
C GLY A 118 -11.23 8.76 8.60
N VAL A 119 -10.36 7.77 8.45
CA VAL A 119 -10.56 6.43 9.03
C VAL A 119 -10.06 6.38 10.47
N TYR A 120 -10.81 6.99 11.39
CA TYR A 120 -10.52 6.95 12.83
C TYR A 120 -11.81 7.09 13.64
N SER A 121 -11.75 6.81 14.93
CA SER A 121 -12.81 7.13 15.88
C SER A 121 -12.22 7.53 17.23
N SER A 122 -12.89 8.44 17.93
CA SER A 122 -12.57 8.78 19.32
C SER A 122 -13.11 7.76 20.33
N GLN A 123 -13.96 6.82 19.89
CA GLN A 123 -14.64 5.85 20.76
C GLN A 123 -13.88 4.52 20.89
N ILE A 124 -13.01 4.20 19.93
CA ILE A 124 -12.23 2.96 19.90
C ILE A 124 -10.77 3.25 19.52
N PRO A 125 -9.82 2.39 19.91
CA PRO A 125 -8.42 2.53 19.53
C PRO A 125 -8.26 2.63 18.01
N SER A 126 -7.60 3.71 17.57
CA SER A 126 -7.37 4.00 16.16
C SER A 126 -5.88 4.26 15.93
N VAL A 127 -5.25 3.41 15.12
CA VAL A 127 -3.85 3.52 14.74
C VAL A 127 -3.73 4.15 13.36
N TYR A 128 -2.77 5.05 13.20
CA TYR A 128 -2.39 5.61 11.91
C TYR A 128 -1.03 5.09 11.45
N ILE A 129 -0.96 4.50 10.26
CA ILE A 129 0.27 3.97 9.69
C ILE A 129 0.82 4.92 8.62
N THR A 130 2.06 5.38 8.81
CA THR A 130 2.77 6.18 7.82
C THR A 130 4.28 6.18 8.00
N HIS A 131 5.02 6.12 6.89
CA HIS A 131 6.45 6.46 6.86
C HIS A 131 6.69 7.92 6.45
N GLN A 132 5.63 8.71 6.20
CA GLN A 132 5.69 10.10 5.73
C GLN A 132 5.35 11.07 6.87
N ILE A 133 6.08 10.99 7.98
CA ILE A 133 5.94 11.95 9.10
C ILE A 133 6.32 13.37 8.65
N ASN A 134 7.33 13.46 7.81
CA ASN A 134 7.71 14.67 7.09
C ASN A 134 7.29 14.51 5.62
N VAL A 135 6.51 15.45 5.12
CA VAL A 135 6.06 15.48 3.73
C VAL A 135 7.00 16.36 2.92
N LEU A 136 8.00 15.75 2.30
CA LEU A 136 9.03 16.45 1.51
C LEU A 136 8.42 17.09 0.25
N SER A 137 8.05 18.36 0.36
CA SER A 137 7.38 19.13 -0.71
C SER A 137 8.22 20.30 -1.23
N GLY A 138 9.49 20.41 -0.80
CA GLY A 138 10.39 21.53 -1.09
C GLY A 138 10.17 22.66 -0.09
N VAL A 139 10.01 23.90 -0.56
CA VAL A 139 9.81 25.09 0.30
C VAL A 139 8.60 24.97 1.24
N ALA A 140 7.58 24.21 0.86
CA ALA A 140 6.37 24.01 1.66
C ALA A 140 6.47 22.87 2.69
N THR A 141 7.62 22.17 2.80
CA THR A 141 7.80 20.97 3.63
C THR A 141 7.38 21.19 5.08
N PHE A 142 7.73 22.34 5.66
CA PHE A 142 7.33 22.65 7.03
C PHE A 142 5.80 22.71 7.18
N LEU A 143 5.12 23.37 6.25
CA LEU A 143 3.66 23.55 6.29
C LEU A 143 2.94 22.23 6.04
N THR A 144 3.32 21.48 5.00
CA THR A 144 2.68 20.21 4.64
C THR A 144 2.87 19.17 5.74
N SER A 145 4.08 19.07 6.30
CA SER A 145 4.35 18.17 7.44
C SER A 145 3.53 18.56 8.66
N ARG A 146 3.42 19.86 8.99
CA ARG A 146 2.61 20.33 10.12
C ARG A 146 1.12 20.02 9.95
N VAL A 147 0.59 20.17 8.73
CA VAL A 147 -0.80 19.82 8.42
C VAL A 147 -1.02 18.32 8.58
N HIS A 148 -0.12 17.50 8.05
CA HIS A 148 -0.22 16.05 8.14
C HIS A 148 -0.10 15.55 9.59
N GLN A 149 0.85 16.07 10.35
CA GLN A 149 1.01 15.80 11.78
C GLN A 149 -0.23 16.22 12.59
N LYS A 150 -0.91 17.32 12.21
CA LYS A 150 -2.18 17.69 12.83
C LYS A 150 -3.27 16.65 12.59
N ILE A 151 -3.31 16.03 11.39
CA ILE A 151 -4.23 14.93 11.08
C ILE A 151 -3.88 13.70 11.91
N MET A 152 -2.60 13.35 12.03
CA MET A 152 -2.15 12.20 12.84
C MET A 152 -2.63 12.31 14.29
N ASN A 153 -2.69 13.51 14.87
CA ASN A 153 -3.14 13.72 16.25
C ASN A 153 -4.64 13.43 16.49
N ASN A 154 -5.42 13.10 15.45
CA ASN A 154 -6.80 12.60 15.61
C ASN A 154 -6.84 11.11 16.01
N PHE A 155 -5.70 10.42 15.95
CA PHE A 155 -5.57 8.99 16.20
C PHE A 155 -5.04 8.72 17.61
N THR A 156 -5.20 7.50 18.09
CA THR A 156 -4.68 7.04 19.38
C THR A 156 -3.17 6.89 19.34
N GLU A 157 -2.63 6.36 18.25
CA GLU A 157 -1.19 6.07 18.10
C GLU A 157 -0.78 6.13 16.62
N VAL A 158 0.49 6.46 16.36
CA VAL A 158 1.11 6.38 15.02
C VAL A 158 2.07 5.20 14.94
N TRP A 159 1.89 4.31 13.98
CA TRP A 159 2.88 3.29 13.63
C TRP A 159 3.68 3.74 12.41
N ILE A 160 4.99 3.68 12.55
CA ILE A 160 5.96 4.08 11.55
C ILE A 160 6.56 2.78 11.01
N PRO A 161 6.17 2.34 9.80
CA PRO A 161 6.71 1.13 9.20
C PRO A 161 8.10 1.45 8.67
N ASP A 162 9.07 1.61 9.57
CA ASP A 162 10.48 1.83 9.32
C ASP A 162 11.28 1.47 10.57
N PHE A 163 12.61 1.43 10.46
CA PHE A 163 13.48 1.32 11.64
C PHE A 163 13.70 2.68 12.30
N LYS A 164 13.92 2.69 13.62
CA LYS A 164 14.18 3.92 14.36
C LYS A 164 15.52 4.56 13.97
N ASP A 165 16.57 3.73 13.92
CA ASP A 165 17.95 4.21 13.74
C ASP A 165 18.42 4.08 12.27
N ASN A 166 18.09 2.97 11.60
CA ASN A 166 18.48 2.67 10.20
C ASN A 166 17.31 2.84 9.22
N ARG A 167 16.75 4.05 9.15
CA ARG A 167 15.53 4.37 8.37
C ARG A 167 15.72 4.14 6.87
N LEU A 168 14.90 3.28 6.26
CA LEU A 168 14.81 3.15 4.80
C LEU A 168 14.12 4.35 4.15
N ALA A 169 13.16 4.97 4.84
CA ALA A 169 12.46 6.14 4.30
C ALA A 169 13.27 7.45 4.47
N GLY A 170 14.44 7.38 5.11
CA GLY A 170 15.28 8.54 5.41
C GLY A 170 14.54 9.60 6.21
N GLU A 171 14.59 10.86 5.74
CA GLU A 171 13.95 12.00 6.40
C GLU A 171 12.42 11.92 6.46
N LEU A 172 11.78 11.12 5.60
CA LEU A 172 10.32 10.99 5.60
C LEU A 172 9.81 10.42 6.93
N SER A 173 10.51 9.44 7.51
CA SER A 173 10.12 8.75 8.75
C SER A 173 10.81 9.31 9.99
N HIS A 174 11.55 10.41 9.86
CA HIS A 174 12.19 11.06 11.00
C HIS A 174 11.14 11.71 11.91
N ASN A 175 10.94 11.12 13.10
CA ASN A 175 9.98 11.63 14.06
C ASN A 175 10.62 12.70 14.96
N SER A 176 10.22 13.96 14.79
CA SER A 176 10.68 15.04 15.68
C SER A 176 9.55 15.78 16.41
N LYS A 177 8.26 15.60 16.03
CA LYS A 177 7.19 16.54 16.42
C LYS A 177 5.78 15.95 16.61
N ILE A 178 5.60 14.62 16.57
CA ILE A 178 4.27 14.01 16.81
C ILE A 178 3.93 14.11 18.32
N LYS A 179 2.70 14.54 18.65
CA LYS A 179 2.26 14.76 20.04
C LYS A 179 1.67 13.52 20.71
N ILE A 180 1.28 12.54 19.92
CA ILE A 180 0.70 11.28 20.36
C ILE A 180 1.77 10.17 20.38
N PRO A 181 1.53 9.05 21.09
CA PRO A 181 2.43 7.90 21.06
C PRO A 181 2.75 7.49 19.63
N SER A 182 4.02 7.19 19.38
CA SER A 182 4.50 6.77 18.07
C SER A 182 5.49 5.63 18.21
N LYS A 183 5.34 4.59 17.37
CA LYS A 183 6.17 3.39 17.41
C LYS A 183 6.74 3.08 16.05
N TYR A 184 8.04 2.83 16.01
CA TYR A 184 8.69 2.22 14.85
C TYR A 184 8.39 0.72 14.89
N ILE A 185 7.70 0.21 13.87
CA ILE A 185 7.30 -1.20 13.77
C ILE A 185 8.21 -2.01 12.84
N GLY A 186 9.32 -1.42 12.40
CA GLY A 186 10.25 -2.02 11.44
C GLY A 186 9.69 -2.03 10.02
N ILE A 187 10.43 -2.66 9.11
CA ILE A 187 10.01 -2.82 7.72
C ILE A 187 8.93 -3.89 7.64
N LEU A 188 7.83 -3.55 6.99
CA LEU A 188 6.73 -4.46 6.72
C LEU A 188 6.97 -5.23 5.41
N SER A 189 7.75 -6.30 5.49
CA SER A 189 7.89 -7.25 4.39
C SER A 189 6.76 -8.28 4.45
N ARG A 190 6.12 -8.53 3.31
CA ARG A 190 5.18 -9.65 3.13
C ARG A 190 5.88 -10.97 2.77
N PHE A 191 7.19 -10.92 2.53
CA PHE A 191 7.98 -12.10 2.16
C PHE A 191 8.85 -12.55 3.33
N ASN A 192 8.88 -13.86 3.52
CA ASN A 192 9.79 -14.53 4.44
C ASN A 192 11.22 -14.61 3.86
N SER A 193 12.18 -14.88 4.74
CA SER A 193 13.57 -15.12 4.36
C SER A 193 13.69 -16.17 3.26
N ILE A 194 14.59 -15.93 2.30
CA ILE A 194 14.85 -16.87 1.20
C ILE A 194 15.70 -18.03 1.76
N PRO A 195 15.28 -19.29 1.62
CA PRO A 195 16.10 -20.42 2.03
C PRO A 195 17.40 -20.46 1.21
N SER A 196 18.53 -20.69 1.87
CA SER A 196 19.86 -20.72 1.23
C SER A 196 20.01 -21.80 0.16
N SER A 197 19.12 -22.80 0.14
CA SER A 197 19.10 -23.88 -0.85
C SER A 197 18.49 -23.48 -2.20
N VAL A 198 17.82 -22.33 -2.30
CA VAL A 198 17.16 -21.89 -3.54
C VAL A 198 18.22 -21.42 -4.54
N LYS A 199 18.32 -22.12 -5.68
CA LYS A 199 19.15 -21.73 -6.82
C LYS A 199 18.29 -21.04 -7.88
N PRO A 200 18.52 -19.74 -8.19
CA PRO A 200 17.76 -19.04 -9.21
C PRO A 200 17.86 -19.71 -10.58
N LYS A 201 16.70 -19.97 -11.20
CA LYS A 201 16.60 -20.64 -12.51
C LYS A 201 16.38 -19.65 -13.68
N LYS A 202 15.89 -18.45 -13.39
CA LYS A 202 15.54 -17.40 -14.35
C LYS A 202 16.57 -16.29 -14.30
N ASP A 203 16.78 -15.62 -15.43
CA ASP A 203 17.81 -14.60 -15.51
C ASP A 203 17.33 -13.23 -15.03
N VAL A 204 16.18 -12.75 -15.53
CA VAL A 204 15.66 -11.42 -15.16
C VAL A 204 14.17 -11.46 -14.82
N LEU A 205 13.83 -10.84 -13.70
CA LEU A 205 12.47 -10.44 -13.36
C LEU A 205 12.37 -8.92 -13.45
N ILE A 206 11.46 -8.43 -14.28
CA ILE A 206 11.02 -7.04 -14.28
C ILE A 206 9.72 -6.98 -13.49
N LEU A 207 9.73 -6.22 -12.39
CA LEU A 207 8.59 -6.06 -11.48
C LEU A 207 8.17 -4.59 -11.46
N LEU A 208 7.05 -4.30 -12.12
CA LEU A 208 6.47 -2.96 -12.16
C LEU A 208 5.28 -2.82 -11.22
N SER A 209 5.15 -1.62 -10.70
CA SER A 209 4.02 -1.16 -9.91
C SER A 209 3.94 0.37 -9.96
N GLY A 210 2.89 0.92 -9.34
CA GLY A 210 2.74 2.34 -9.12
C GLY A 210 1.76 3.02 -10.07
N ILE A 211 1.70 4.34 -9.93
CA ILE A 211 0.58 5.14 -10.43
C ILE A 211 0.73 5.46 -11.92
N GLU A 212 -0.41 5.51 -12.62
CA GLU A 212 -0.49 5.90 -14.03
C GLU A 212 -0.36 7.41 -14.23
N PRO A 213 0.23 7.87 -15.36
CA PRO A 213 0.72 7.08 -16.50
C PRO A 213 2.18 6.63 -16.37
N GLN A 214 2.86 6.93 -15.26
CA GLN A 214 4.31 6.69 -15.12
C GLN A 214 4.66 5.19 -15.15
N ARG A 215 3.78 4.33 -14.66
CA ARG A 215 3.96 2.87 -14.74
C ARG A 215 3.99 2.41 -16.21
N THR A 216 3.01 2.82 -17.02
CA THR A 216 2.97 2.48 -18.44
C THR A 216 4.15 3.07 -19.24
N ILE A 217 4.57 4.30 -18.94
CA ILE A 217 5.75 4.90 -19.59
C ILE A 217 7.01 4.07 -19.32
N LEU A 218 7.21 3.62 -18.09
CA LEU A 218 8.34 2.76 -17.73
C LEU A 218 8.23 1.37 -18.37
N GLU A 219 7.02 0.81 -18.43
CA GLU A 219 6.74 -0.45 -19.11
C GLU A 219 7.23 -0.42 -20.57
N HIS A 220 6.82 0.58 -21.34
CA HIS A 220 7.24 0.70 -22.73
C HIS A 220 8.75 0.83 -22.91
N LYS A 221 9.43 1.60 -22.04
CA LYS A 221 10.89 1.74 -22.07
C LYS A 221 11.60 0.41 -21.84
N LEU A 222 11.15 -0.36 -20.85
CA LEU A 222 11.75 -1.66 -20.52
C LEU A 222 11.45 -2.70 -21.59
N ILE A 223 10.26 -2.70 -22.21
CA ILE A 223 9.97 -3.58 -23.33
C ILE A 223 10.94 -3.34 -24.49
N LEU A 224 11.22 -2.08 -24.83
CA LEU A 224 12.17 -1.73 -25.89
C LEU A 224 13.59 -2.19 -25.55
N GLU A 225 14.05 -1.95 -24.32
CA GLU A 225 15.38 -2.34 -23.86
C GLU A 225 15.58 -3.86 -23.90
N PHE A 226 14.54 -4.63 -23.57
CA PHE A 226 14.62 -6.09 -23.47
C PHE A 226 14.24 -6.84 -24.75
N ASN A 227 13.81 -6.14 -25.82
CA ASN A 227 13.27 -6.77 -27.03
C ASN A 227 14.22 -7.80 -27.66
N ASN A 228 15.53 -7.55 -27.62
CA ASN A 228 16.57 -8.44 -28.15
C ASN A 228 17.41 -9.12 -27.05
N TYR A 229 16.90 -9.17 -25.81
CA TYR A 229 17.65 -9.78 -24.72
C TYR A 229 17.73 -11.30 -24.91
N PRO A 230 18.93 -11.91 -24.91
CA PRO A 230 19.12 -13.30 -25.32
C PRO A 230 18.63 -14.32 -24.29
N LYS A 231 18.24 -13.88 -23.10
CA LYS A 231 17.86 -14.74 -21.97
C LYS A 231 16.39 -14.56 -21.60
N LYS A 232 15.85 -15.50 -20.81
CA LYS A 232 14.45 -15.48 -20.38
C LYS A 232 14.18 -14.33 -19.42
N VAL A 233 13.12 -13.57 -19.71
CA VAL A 233 12.65 -12.45 -18.88
C VAL A 233 11.21 -12.75 -18.45
N ILE A 234 10.92 -12.54 -17.17
CA ILE A 234 9.54 -12.44 -16.70
C ILE A 234 9.23 -10.97 -16.45
N PHE A 235 8.13 -10.50 -17.01
CA PHE A 235 7.67 -9.14 -16.88
C PHE A 235 6.34 -9.12 -16.13
N ILE A 236 6.39 -8.78 -14.83
CA ILE A 236 5.21 -8.57 -14.00
C ILE A 236 4.83 -7.09 -14.06
N ARG A 237 3.65 -6.81 -14.61
CA ARG A 237 3.23 -5.44 -14.98
C ARG A 237 2.63 -4.64 -13.82
N GLY A 238 2.09 -5.32 -12.81
CA GLY A 238 1.38 -4.68 -11.70
C GLY A 238 0.01 -4.11 -12.10
N VAL A 239 -0.68 -4.80 -13.01
CA VAL A 239 -2.02 -4.46 -13.51
C VAL A 239 -3.01 -5.52 -13.04
N LEU A 240 -4.03 -5.13 -12.27
CA LEU A 240 -5.00 -6.09 -11.71
C LEU A 240 -6.05 -6.57 -12.72
N ASP A 241 -6.16 -5.88 -13.85
CA ASP A 241 -7.09 -6.19 -14.92
C ASP A 241 -6.70 -7.48 -15.65
N THR A 242 -7.67 -8.38 -15.78
CA THR A 242 -7.52 -9.70 -16.42
C THR A 242 -7.73 -9.66 -17.94
N GLU A 243 -8.35 -8.60 -18.47
CA GLU A 243 -8.68 -8.49 -19.90
C GLU A 243 -7.51 -7.93 -20.72
N ASN A 244 -6.73 -7.03 -20.13
CA ASN A 244 -5.58 -6.38 -20.76
C ASN A 244 -4.33 -7.28 -20.82
N LYS A 245 -4.43 -8.47 -21.43
CA LYS A 245 -3.31 -9.41 -21.60
C LYS A 245 -2.42 -8.98 -22.76
N ILE A 246 -1.12 -8.83 -22.49
CA ILE A 246 -0.08 -8.71 -23.52
C ILE A 246 0.38 -10.12 -23.88
N LYS A 247 0.53 -10.39 -25.19
CA LYS A 247 1.13 -11.64 -25.66
C LYS A 247 2.63 -11.65 -25.37
N ASP A 248 3.18 -12.83 -25.12
CA ASP A 248 4.63 -13.00 -24.96
C ASP A 248 5.37 -12.53 -26.23
N ILE A 249 6.50 -11.84 -26.04
CA ILE A 249 7.31 -11.27 -27.13
C ILE A 249 8.73 -11.82 -26.99
N GLY A 250 9.17 -12.63 -27.97
CA GLY A 250 10.49 -13.25 -27.94
C GLY A 250 10.72 -14.05 -26.65
N ASN A 251 11.73 -13.65 -25.87
CA ASN A 251 12.07 -14.27 -24.60
C ASN A 251 11.36 -13.67 -23.37
N ILE A 252 10.45 -12.71 -23.58
CA ILE A 252 9.74 -11.99 -22.53
C ILE A 252 8.36 -12.62 -22.32
N LYS A 253 8.16 -13.17 -21.12
CA LYS A 253 6.85 -13.62 -20.65
C LYS A 253 6.14 -12.51 -19.88
N PHE A 254 4.97 -12.07 -20.35
CA PHE A 254 4.18 -11.04 -19.68
C PHE A 254 3.18 -11.63 -18.70
N ILE A 255 3.13 -11.06 -17.49
CA ILE A 255 2.18 -11.41 -16.45
C ILE A 255 1.61 -10.10 -15.91
N ASN A 256 0.28 -9.96 -15.94
CA ASN A 256 -0.35 -8.73 -15.47
C ASN A 256 -0.12 -8.52 -13.96
N PHE A 257 -0.34 -9.56 -13.17
CA PHE A 257 -0.25 -9.49 -11.72
C PHE A 257 -0.02 -10.88 -11.11
N GLN A 258 0.59 -10.92 -9.92
CA GLN A 258 0.79 -12.13 -9.11
C GLN A 258 0.52 -11.81 -7.63
N VAL A 259 -0.21 -12.70 -6.95
CA VAL A 259 -0.40 -12.67 -5.49
C VAL A 259 0.91 -13.03 -4.77
N GLN A 260 0.96 -12.88 -3.44
CA GLN A 260 2.20 -12.99 -2.66
C GLN A 260 3.00 -14.26 -2.95
N ASP A 261 2.41 -15.45 -2.86
CA ASP A 261 3.15 -16.71 -3.01
C ASP A 261 3.74 -16.92 -4.40
N GLU A 262 2.99 -16.50 -5.42
CA GLU A 262 3.44 -16.57 -6.81
C GLU A 262 4.56 -15.56 -7.08
N LEU A 263 4.41 -14.33 -6.58
CA LEU A 263 5.41 -13.30 -6.71
C LEU A 263 6.69 -13.65 -5.95
N TYR A 264 6.56 -14.21 -4.74
CA TYR A 264 7.69 -14.73 -3.98
C TYR A 264 8.45 -15.77 -4.78
N LYS A 265 7.76 -16.76 -5.36
CA LYS A 265 8.36 -17.76 -6.27
C LYS A 265 9.04 -17.10 -7.47
N SER A 266 8.48 -16.06 -8.06
CA SER A 266 9.11 -15.32 -9.15
C SER A 266 10.40 -14.62 -8.71
N ILE A 267 10.41 -13.97 -7.55
CA ILE A 267 11.57 -13.26 -7.00
C ILE A 267 12.69 -14.24 -6.69
N ILE A 268 12.45 -15.28 -5.88
CA ILE A 268 13.51 -16.22 -5.45
C ILE A 268 14.11 -17.02 -6.61
N ASN A 269 13.37 -17.19 -7.71
CA ASN A 269 13.85 -17.90 -8.89
C ASN A 269 14.62 -17.00 -9.86
N SER A 270 14.76 -15.70 -9.60
CA SER A 270 15.36 -14.74 -10.53
C SER A 270 16.74 -14.31 -10.06
N LYS A 271 17.72 -14.33 -10.97
CA LYS A 271 19.09 -13.86 -10.67
C LYS A 271 19.17 -12.34 -10.54
N ILE A 272 18.38 -11.64 -11.33
CA ILE A 272 18.31 -10.17 -11.35
C ILE A 272 16.84 -9.77 -11.20
N VAL A 273 16.57 -8.83 -10.29
CA VAL A 273 15.27 -8.18 -10.15
C VAL A 273 15.42 -6.71 -10.51
N ILE A 274 14.68 -6.27 -11.51
CA ILE A 274 14.55 -4.87 -11.92
C ILE A 274 13.19 -4.40 -11.44
N ALA A 275 13.17 -3.49 -10.48
CA ALA A 275 11.96 -2.91 -9.94
C ALA A 275 12.09 -1.40 -9.83
N ARG A 276 10.94 -0.72 -9.69
CA ARG A 276 10.96 0.67 -9.27
C ARG A 276 11.38 0.72 -7.79
N SER A 277 12.31 1.61 -7.44
CA SER A 277 12.77 1.81 -6.06
C SER A 277 11.73 2.60 -5.23
N GLY A 278 10.51 2.08 -5.13
CA GLY A 278 9.50 2.53 -4.17
C GLY A 278 9.83 2.06 -2.76
N TYR A 279 9.08 2.56 -1.76
CA TYR A 279 9.28 2.15 -0.36
C TYR A 279 8.91 0.68 -0.10
N SER A 280 7.83 0.21 -0.74
CA SER A 280 7.31 -1.16 -0.67
C SER A 280 7.63 -1.91 -1.94
#